data_AF-A0A399YS98-F1
#
_entry.id   AF-A0A399YS98-F1
#
_cell.length_a   1.000
_cell.length_b   1.000
_cell.length_c   1.000
_cell.angle_alpha   90.00
_cell.angle_beta   90.00
_cell.angle_gamma   90.00
#
_symmetry.space_group_name_H-M   'P 1'
#
loop_
_entity.id
_entity.type
_entity.pdbx_description
1 polymer ?
#
loop_
_entity_poly.entity_id
_entity_poly.type
_entity_poly.pdbx_seq_one_letter_code
_entity_poly.pdbx_strand_id
1 'polypeptide(L)'
;MGTAILIIFLATIPLLGIMYLGYQLLGLPFIPFEFFNWPIRAGVGPWIALVDTLTSAGAAAGGNISQSAPVVQWVLAIGLFLLLALAVGLAFYAFVARRGRIPDLIDGLAIGAIFAAPMIFATLTSSGSTLPAWLQIIWLVALACVWGVVLSYAFGRLFAQDQETVDGVSEGGIGRRQFLLQFGAGAAAITAMSAAGAALAPGNDTAQLQRTLPMISPDFKIAQRELFGSFRRFAIVRGGANSADESNVLALGAEYPDRNYVSIWLGGRSPIVIYENLGTALAAYSTEDQNAGVFWLDS
;
A
#
# COMPACT_ATOMS: atom_id res chain seq x y z
N MET A 1 -25.35 -10.02 -7.20
CA MET A 1 -24.49 -9.15 -6.35
C MET A 1 -23.24 -9.88 -5.85
N GLY A 2 -23.34 -11.01 -5.14
CA GLY A 2 -22.15 -11.71 -4.61
C GLY A 2 -21.10 -12.09 -5.66
N THR A 3 -21.52 -12.54 -6.85
CA THR A 3 -20.62 -12.85 -7.96
C THR A 3 -19.92 -11.62 -8.54
N ALA A 4 -20.59 -10.47 -8.59
CA ALA A 4 -19.99 -9.22 -9.05
C ALA A 4 -18.90 -8.75 -8.09
N ILE A 5 -19.18 -8.80 -6.77
CA ILE A 5 -18.20 -8.48 -5.72
C ILE A 5 -16.97 -9.38 -5.83
N LEU A 6 -17.16 -10.68 -6.02
CA LEU A 6 -16.07 -11.64 -6.19
C LEU A 6 -15.20 -11.31 -7.40
N ILE A 7 -15.81 -10.99 -8.56
CA ILE A 7 -15.08 -10.60 -9.78
C ILE A 7 -14.26 -9.33 -9.55
N ILE A 8 -14.83 -8.33 -8.87
CA ILE A 8 -14.13 -7.08 -8.57
C ILE A 8 -12.89 -7.36 -7.72
N PHE A 9 -13.01 -8.17 -6.66
CA PHE A 9 -11.85 -8.52 -5.85
C PHE A 9 -10.82 -9.37 -6.61
N LEU A 10 -11.26 -10.37 -7.37
CA LEU A 10 -10.34 -11.16 -8.21
C LEU A 10 -9.59 -10.32 -9.25
N ALA A 11 -10.20 -9.27 -9.80
CA ALA A 11 -9.52 -8.36 -10.71
C ALA A 11 -8.57 -7.39 -9.99
N THR A 12 -8.88 -7.03 -8.75
CA THR A 12 -8.13 -6.03 -7.97
C THR A 12 -6.90 -6.61 -7.28
N ILE A 13 -6.92 -7.89 -6.88
CA ILE A 13 -5.76 -8.53 -6.22
C ILE A 13 -4.52 -8.56 -7.15
N PRO A 14 -4.62 -8.98 -8.43
CA PRO A 14 -3.50 -8.91 -9.38
C PRO A 14 -3.00 -7.47 -9.61
N LEU A 15 -3.93 -6.52 -9.66
CA LEU A 15 -3.59 -5.10 -9.79
C LEU A 15 -2.73 -4.62 -8.61
N LEU A 16 -3.09 -4.99 -7.38
CA LEU A 16 -2.29 -4.72 -6.18
C LEU A 16 -0.90 -5.36 -6.29
N GLY A 17 -0.82 -6.61 -6.73
CA GLY A 17 0.45 -7.34 -6.92
C GLY A 17 1.37 -6.63 -7.92
N ILE A 18 0.86 -6.30 -9.11
CA ILE A 18 1.64 -5.63 -10.16
C ILE A 18 2.09 -4.23 -9.70
N MET A 19 1.23 -3.49 -9.01
CA MET A 19 1.55 -2.18 -8.48
C MET A 19 2.63 -2.25 -7.39
N TYR A 20 2.56 -3.27 -6.51
CA TYR A 20 3.58 -3.51 -5.50
C TYR A 20 4.93 -3.90 -6.13
N LEU A 21 4.91 -4.78 -7.13
CA LEU A 21 6.11 -5.15 -7.89
C LEU A 21 6.72 -3.95 -8.61
N GLY A 22 5.91 -3.08 -9.21
CA GLY A 22 6.37 -1.83 -9.82
C GLY A 22 6.99 -0.86 -8.80
N TYR A 23 6.43 -0.79 -7.59
CA TYR A 23 7.00 -0.02 -6.49
C TYR A 23 8.37 -0.56 -6.06
N GLN A 24 8.47 -1.88 -5.88
CA GLN A 24 9.69 -2.56 -5.45
C GLN A 24 10.82 -2.42 -6.49
N LEU A 25 10.53 -2.67 -7.77
CA LEU A 25 11.55 -2.70 -8.83
C LEU A 25 11.90 -1.33 -9.41
N LEU A 26 10.93 -0.45 -9.56
CA LEU A 26 11.08 0.80 -10.32
C LEU A 26 10.86 2.04 -9.45
N GLY A 27 10.44 1.91 -8.19
CA GLY A 27 10.08 3.04 -7.34
C GLY A 27 8.81 3.77 -7.83
N LEU A 28 7.97 3.08 -8.60
CA LEU A 28 6.66 3.59 -9.05
C LEU A 28 5.69 3.73 -7.88
N PRO A 29 4.69 4.62 -7.96
CA PRO A 29 3.80 4.88 -6.83
C PRO A 29 2.96 3.64 -6.47
N PHE A 30 2.94 3.30 -5.18
CA PHE A 30 2.01 2.32 -4.62
C PHE A 30 0.82 3.05 -4.01
N ILE A 31 -0.27 3.14 -4.79
CA ILE A 31 -1.44 3.96 -4.46
C ILE A 31 -2.10 3.67 -3.10
N PRO A 32 -2.21 2.42 -2.61
CA PRO A 32 -2.86 2.15 -1.33
C PRO A 32 -2.24 2.96 -0.19
N PHE A 33 -0.91 3.10 -0.17
CA PHE A 33 -0.23 3.94 0.82
C PHE A 33 -0.42 5.43 0.59
N GLU A 34 -0.55 5.86 -0.66
CA GLU A 34 -0.81 7.27 -0.94
C GLU A 34 -2.20 7.70 -0.49
N PHE A 35 -3.20 6.82 -0.63
CA PHE A 35 -4.52 7.06 -0.05
C PHE A 35 -4.51 7.06 1.47
N PHE A 36 -3.72 6.19 2.10
CA PHE A 36 -3.56 6.21 3.57
C PHE A 36 -2.90 7.50 4.07
N ASN A 37 -1.84 7.96 3.38
CA ASN A 37 -1.04 9.10 3.82
C ASN A 37 -1.65 10.46 3.45
N TRP A 38 -2.43 10.54 2.38
CA TRP A 38 -3.02 11.80 1.91
C TRP A 38 -3.83 12.54 2.99
N PRO A 39 -4.78 11.92 3.73
CA PRO A 39 -5.54 12.63 4.74
C PRO A 39 -4.68 13.04 5.95
N ILE A 40 -3.63 12.26 6.27
CA ILE A 40 -2.67 12.61 7.33
C ILE A 40 -1.90 13.88 6.95
N ARG A 41 -1.46 13.98 5.69
CA ARG A 41 -0.78 15.17 5.16
C ARG A 41 -1.70 16.39 5.07
N ALA A 42 -2.96 16.17 4.68
CA ALA A 42 -3.98 17.20 4.65
C ALA A 42 -4.43 17.66 6.05
N GLY A 43 -4.01 16.98 7.13
CA GLY A 43 -4.37 17.35 8.50
C GLY A 43 -5.81 17.00 8.87
N VAL A 44 -6.39 15.97 8.27
CA VAL A 44 -7.76 15.52 8.54
C VAL A 44 -7.82 14.90 9.94
N GLY A 45 -8.23 15.69 10.94
CA GLY A 45 -8.26 15.32 12.36
C GLY A 45 -8.93 13.96 12.67
N PRO A 46 -10.14 13.67 12.14
CA PRO A 46 -10.80 12.38 12.38
C PRO A 46 -10.02 11.17 11.86
N TRP A 47 -9.33 11.33 10.73
CA TRP A 47 -8.50 10.26 10.15
C TRP A 47 -7.28 9.98 11.03
N ILE A 48 -6.61 11.03 11.49
CA ILE A 48 -5.46 10.92 12.39
C ILE A 48 -5.88 10.23 13.69
N ALA A 49 -6.99 10.66 14.30
CA ALA A 49 -7.52 10.04 15.51
C ALA A 49 -7.87 8.55 15.32
N LEU A 50 -8.41 8.16 14.16
CA LEU A 50 -8.66 6.76 13.83
C LEU A 50 -7.37 5.94 13.77
N VAL A 51 -6.32 6.47 13.13
CA VAL A 51 -5.03 5.79 13.05
C VAL A 51 -4.40 5.65 14.45
N ASP A 52 -4.43 6.70 15.25
CA ASP A 52 -3.89 6.70 16.62
C ASP A 52 -4.63 5.70 17.51
N THR A 53 -5.96 5.66 17.46
CA THR A 53 -6.77 4.71 18.22
C THR A 53 -6.51 3.26 17.83
N LEU A 54 -6.42 2.94 16.54
CA LEU A 54 -6.13 1.58 16.09
C LEU A 54 -4.71 1.13 16.45
N THR A 55 -3.74 2.05 16.35
CA THR A 55 -2.35 1.78 16.68
C THR A 55 -2.15 1.56 18.18
N SER A 56 -2.75 2.43 19.01
CA SER A 56 -2.72 2.32 20.47
C SER A 56 -3.53 1.15 21.02
N ALA A 57 -4.63 0.76 20.36
CA ALA A 57 -5.38 -0.45 20.73
C ALA A 57 -4.53 -1.72 20.59
N GLY A 58 -3.71 -1.80 19.53
CA GLY A 58 -2.73 -2.89 19.38
C GLY A 58 -1.70 -2.91 20.51
N ALA A 59 -1.32 -1.74 21.04
CA ALA A 59 -0.43 -1.65 22.18
C ALA A 59 -1.11 -2.03 23.51
N ALA A 60 -2.37 -1.63 23.68
CA ALA A 60 -3.18 -2.00 24.84
C ALA A 60 -3.45 -3.52 24.92
N ALA A 61 -3.44 -4.22 23.79
CA ALA A 61 -3.54 -5.69 23.71
C ALA A 61 -2.21 -6.42 24.02
N GLY A 62 -1.18 -5.71 24.49
CA GLY A 62 0.13 -6.27 24.85
C GLY A 62 1.17 -6.23 23.72
N GLY A 63 0.84 -5.63 22.57
CA GLY A 63 1.79 -5.40 21.48
C GLY A 63 2.66 -4.15 21.69
N ASN A 64 3.76 -4.03 20.95
CA ASN A 64 4.51 -2.78 20.87
C ASN A 64 3.91 -1.88 19.77
N ILE A 65 3.82 -0.57 20.01
CA ILE A 65 3.38 0.43 19.02
C ILE A 65 4.21 0.30 17.72
N SER A 66 5.50 -0.02 17.87
CA SER A 66 6.41 -0.22 16.75
C SER A 66 6.07 -1.41 15.86
N GLN A 67 5.35 -2.40 16.42
CA GLN A 67 4.89 -3.57 15.69
C GLN A 67 3.45 -3.39 15.18
N SER A 68 2.60 -2.65 15.91
CA SER A 68 1.21 -2.44 15.52
C SER A 68 1.04 -1.36 14.44
N ALA A 69 1.82 -0.28 14.47
CA ALA A 69 1.66 0.84 13.55
C ALA A 69 1.83 0.45 12.07
N PRO A 70 2.87 -0.31 11.67
CA PRO A 70 3.03 -0.72 10.27
C PRO A 70 1.87 -1.61 9.80
N VAL A 71 1.42 -2.53 10.65
CA VAL A 71 0.31 -3.45 10.32
C VAL A 71 -0.99 -2.66 10.12
N VAL A 72 -1.30 -1.73 11.02
CA VAL A 72 -2.48 -0.85 10.90
C VAL A 72 -2.44 -0.05 9.60
N GLN A 73 -1.28 0.53 9.28
CA GLN A 73 -1.10 1.25 8.02
C GLN A 73 -1.36 0.35 6.81
N TRP A 74 -0.77 -0.84 6.76
CA TRP A 74 -0.95 -1.80 5.67
C TRP A 74 -2.42 -2.21 5.49
N VAL A 75 -3.09 -2.56 6.60
CA VAL A 75 -4.48 -3.00 6.59
C VAL A 75 -5.40 -1.88 6.12
N LEU A 76 -5.22 -0.66 6.63
CA LEU A 76 -6.03 0.49 6.22
C LEU A 76 -5.75 0.91 4.78
N ALA A 77 -4.49 0.93 4.36
CA ALA A 77 -4.10 1.27 2.99
C ALA A 77 -4.75 0.32 1.98
N ILE A 78 -4.58 -0.99 2.17
CA ILE A 78 -5.17 -2.00 1.30
C ILE A 78 -6.70 -1.96 1.41
N GLY A 79 -7.25 -1.83 2.62
CA GLY A 79 -8.69 -1.78 2.86
C GLY A 79 -9.37 -0.61 2.15
N LEU A 80 -8.81 0.60 2.23
CA LEU A 80 -9.30 1.78 1.52
C LEU A 80 -9.27 1.58 0.00
N PHE A 81 -8.16 1.03 -0.52
CA PHE A 81 -8.03 0.78 -1.95
C PHE A 81 -9.06 -0.25 -2.44
N LEU A 82 -9.28 -1.33 -1.68
CA LEU A 82 -10.29 -2.34 -1.97
C LEU A 82 -11.71 -1.76 -1.90
N LEU A 83 -12.00 -0.87 -0.94
CA LEU A 83 -13.28 -0.18 -0.86
C LEU A 83 -13.52 0.74 -2.05
N LEU A 84 -12.49 1.47 -2.50
CA LEU A 84 -12.58 2.31 -3.70
C LEU A 84 -12.83 1.45 -4.95
N ALA A 85 -12.05 0.38 -5.14
CA ALA A 85 -12.23 -0.55 -6.25
C ALA A 85 -13.61 -1.21 -6.23
N LEU A 86 -14.10 -1.57 -5.06
CA LEU A 86 -15.44 -2.11 -4.85
C LEU A 86 -16.51 -1.09 -5.23
N ALA A 87 -16.40 0.15 -4.77
CA ALA A 87 -17.36 1.21 -5.07
C ALA A 87 -17.43 1.50 -6.57
N VAL A 88 -16.28 1.65 -7.23
CA VAL A 88 -16.22 1.92 -8.67
C VAL A 88 -16.67 0.71 -9.49
N GLY A 89 -16.25 -0.50 -9.11
CA GLY A 89 -16.68 -1.74 -9.77
C GLY A 89 -18.18 -2.01 -9.64
N LEU A 90 -18.78 -1.73 -8.48
CA LEU A 90 -20.22 -1.86 -8.28
C LEU A 90 -21.00 -0.77 -9.03
N ALA A 91 -20.50 0.47 -9.07
CA ALA A 91 -21.09 1.53 -9.87
C ALA A 91 -21.09 1.14 -11.37
N PHE A 92 -20.00 0.54 -11.85
CA PHE A 92 -19.90 0.02 -13.21
C PHE A 92 -20.87 -1.13 -13.47
N TYR A 93 -20.92 -2.12 -12.58
CA TYR A 93 -21.89 -3.21 -12.68
C TYR A 93 -23.33 -2.69 -12.75
N ALA A 94 -23.69 -1.74 -11.88
CA ALA A 94 -25.02 -1.13 -11.86
C ALA A 94 -25.30 -0.34 -13.14
N PHE A 95 -24.31 0.37 -13.69
CA PHE A 95 -24.42 1.09 -14.95
C PHE A 95 -24.67 0.14 -16.13
N VAL A 96 -23.92 -0.96 -16.22
CA VAL A 96 -24.10 -1.99 -17.26
C VAL A 96 -25.45 -2.67 -17.15
N ALA A 97 -25.83 -3.08 -15.94
CA ALA A 97 -27.13 -3.70 -15.66
C ALA A 97 -28.31 -2.80 -16.09
N ARG A 98 -28.19 -1.48 -15.91
CA ARG A 98 -29.22 -0.51 -16.33
C ARG A 98 -29.31 -0.32 -17.83
N ARG A 99 -28.21 -0.44 -18.58
CA ARG A 99 -28.24 -0.33 -20.05
C ARG A 99 -28.78 -1.59 -20.73
N GLY A 100 -28.78 -2.73 -20.05
CA GLY A 100 -29.24 -4.00 -20.63
C GLY A 100 -28.41 -4.49 -21.82
N ARG A 101 -27.21 -3.94 -22.01
CA ARG A 101 -26.29 -4.30 -23.10
C ARG A 101 -25.02 -4.92 -22.54
N ILE A 102 -24.37 -5.75 -23.34
CA ILE A 102 -23.04 -6.28 -23.03
C ILE A 102 -22.04 -5.10 -23.04
N PRO A 103 -21.21 -4.94 -22.00
CA PRO A 103 -20.22 -3.87 -21.90
C PRO A 103 -19.09 -4.06 -22.93
N ASP A 104 -18.79 -2.99 -23.66
CA ASP A 104 -17.79 -2.96 -24.73
C ASP A 104 -16.40 -2.54 -24.20
N LEU A 105 -15.36 -2.71 -25.03
CA LEU A 105 -14.00 -2.24 -24.71
C LEU A 105 -13.94 -0.76 -24.29
N ILE A 106 -14.77 0.08 -24.92
CA ILE A 106 -14.86 1.52 -24.62
C ILE A 106 -15.40 1.75 -23.21
N ASP A 107 -16.38 0.95 -22.77
CA ASP A 107 -16.93 1.04 -21.41
C ASP A 107 -15.87 0.65 -20.37
N GLY A 108 -15.09 -0.39 -20.66
CA GLY A 108 -13.94 -0.81 -19.86
C GLY A 108 -12.84 0.26 -19.77
N LEU A 109 -12.51 0.91 -20.89
CA LEU A 109 -11.53 1.99 -20.90
C LEU A 109 -12.03 3.22 -20.12
N ALA A 110 -13.30 3.57 -20.29
CA ALA A 110 -13.92 4.70 -19.60
C ALA A 110 -13.93 4.49 -18.08
N ILE A 111 -14.34 3.30 -17.60
CA ILE A 111 -14.32 3.03 -16.16
C ILE A 111 -12.89 2.97 -15.61
N GLY A 112 -11.94 2.44 -16.38
CA GLY A 112 -10.53 2.47 -16.03
C GLY A 112 -9.99 3.89 -15.89
N ALA A 113 -10.34 4.79 -16.82
CA ALA A 113 -9.96 6.20 -16.74
C ALA A 113 -10.58 6.91 -15.53
N ILE A 114 -11.86 6.63 -15.22
CA ILE A 114 -12.52 7.15 -14.02
C ILE A 114 -11.83 6.63 -12.74
N PHE A 115 -11.44 5.36 -12.72
CA PHE A 115 -10.71 4.76 -11.60
C PHE A 115 -9.29 5.33 -11.45
N ALA A 116 -8.64 5.70 -12.55
CA ALA A 116 -7.32 6.32 -12.55
C ALA A 116 -7.33 7.72 -11.91
N ALA A 117 -8.42 8.49 -12.06
CA ALA A 117 -8.51 9.87 -11.58
C ALA A 117 -8.18 10.05 -10.09
N PRO A 118 -8.83 9.33 -9.14
CA PRO A 118 -8.47 9.44 -7.72
C PRO A 118 -7.05 8.94 -7.43
N MET A 119 -6.55 7.95 -8.17
CA MET A 119 -5.19 7.42 -8.02
C MET A 119 -4.15 8.49 -8.40
N ILE A 120 -4.33 9.13 -9.56
CA ILE A 120 -3.48 10.22 -10.05
C ILE A 120 -3.54 11.40 -9.08
N PHE A 121 -4.72 11.76 -8.59
CA PHE A 121 -4.86 12.82 -7.61
C PHE A 121 -4.06 12.54 -6.32
N ALA A 122 -4.18 11.34 -5.77
CA ALA A 122 -3.41 10.95 -4.58
C ALA A 122 -1.91 10.99 -4.83
N THR A 123 -1.45 10.56 -6.01
CA THR A 123 -0.04 10.60 -6.41
C THR A 123 0.49 12.00 -6.65
N LEU A 124 -0.28 12.90 -7.27
CA LEU A 124 0.19 14.26 -7.54
C LEU A 124 0.21 15.13 -6.28
N THR A 125 -0.62 14.80 -5.30
CA THR A 125 -0.64 15.43 -3.98
C THR A 125 0.36 14.79 -3.01
N SER A 126 1.04 13.72 -3.43
CA SER A 126 2.08 13.06 -2.67
C SER A 126 3.44 13.22 -3.32
N SER A 127 4.46 13.58 -2.54
CA SER A 127 5.85 13.64 -3.05
C SER A 127 6.55 12.27 -3.02
N GLY A 128 5.79 11.18 -3.18
CA GLY A 128 6.21 9.83 -2.80
C GLY A 128 7.20 9.15 -3.74
N SER A 129 7.26 9.55 -5.01
CA SER A 129 8.15 8.96 -6.02
C SER A 129 9.09 10.01 -6.63
N THR A 130 10.36 9.64 -6.77
CA THR A 130 11.42 10.46 -7.41
C THR A 130 11.33 10.46 -8.94
N LEU A 131 10.42 9.66 -9.50
CA LEU A 131 10.22 9.56 -10.94
C LEU A 131 9.47 10.79 -11.49
N PRO A 132 9.69 11.15 -12.76
CA PRO A 132 8.91 12.20 -13.41
C PRO A 132 7.39 11.93 -13.34
N ALA A 133 6.60 12.97 -13.06
CA ALA A 133 5.16 12.84 -12.87
C ALA A 133 4.43 12.21 -14.07
N TRP A 134 4.88 12.50 -15.30
CA TRP A 134 4.28 11.94 -16.51
C TRP A 134 4.40 10.40 -16.57
N LEU A 135 5.52 9.83 -16.09
CA LEU A 135 5.73 8.38 -16.06
C LEU A 135 4.80 7.71 -15.05
N GLN A 136 4.63 8.34 -13.89
CA GLN A 136 3.70 7.90 -12.86
C GLN A 136 2.24 7.92 -13.37
N ILE A 137 1.83 9.00 -14.06
CA ILE A 137 0.50 9.11 -14.66
C ILE A 137 0.28 8.01 -15.70
N ILE A 138 1.22 7.82 -16.63
CA ILE A 138 1.10 6.79 -17.67
C ILE A 138 0.97 5.40 -17.04
N TRP A 139 1.78 5.09 -16.02
CA TRP A 139 1.71 3.82 -15.29
C TRP A 139 0.32 3.59 -14.68
N LEU A 140 -0.21 4.59 -13.96
CA LEU A 140 -1.50 4.48 -13.28
C LEU A 140 -2.66 4.39 -14.28
N VAL A 141 -2.63 5.18 -15.36
CA VAL A 141 -3.61 5.10 -16.44
C VAL A 141 -3.57 3.73 -17.10
N ALA A 142 -2.38 3.22 -17.44
CA ALA A 142 -2.24 1.90 -18.05
C ALA A 142 -2.81 0.79 -17.16
N LEU A 143 -2.43 0.76 -15.88
CA LEU A 143 -2.93 -0.22 -14.93
C LEU A 143 -4.45 -0.14 -14.74
N ALA A 144 -4.99 1.07 -14.57
CA ALA A 144 -6.42 1.27 -14.35
C ALA A 144 -7.24 0.94 -15.61
N CYS A 145 -6.74 1.27 -16.80
CA CYS A 145 -7.34 0.88 -18.07
C CYS A 145 -7.35 -0.64 -18.25
N VAL A 146 -6.23 -1.33 -17.97
CA VAL A 146 -6.19 -2.80 -18.01
C VAL A 146 -7.19 -3.40 -17.04
N TRP A 147 -7.27 -2.89 -15.81
CA TRP A 147 -8.25 -3.33 -14.81
C TRP A 147 -9.70 -3.12 -15.30
N GLY A 148 -10.00 -1.97 -15.88
CA GLY A 148 -11.33 -1.66 -16.43
C GLY A 148 -11.71 -2.55 -17.61
N VAL A 149 -10.77 -2.85 -18.50
CA VAL A 149 -10.96 -3.80 -19.62
C VAL A 149 -11.23 -5.21 -19.10
N VAL A 150 -10.46 -5.66 -18.10
CA VAL A 150 -10.66 -6.96 -17.45
C VAL A 150 -12.05 -7.05 -16.81
N LEU A 151 -12.52 -6.00 -16.13
CA LEU A 151 -13.87 -5.95 -15.58
C LEU A 151 -14.94 -5.95 -16.67
N SER A 152 -14.76 -5.19 -17.75
CA SER A 152 -15.68 -5.17 -18.88
C SER A 152 -15.82 -6.55 -19.49
N TYR A 153 -14.70 -7.25 -19.72
CA TYR A 153 -14.72 -8.62 -20.22
C TYR A 153 -15.42 -9.59 -19.25
N ALA A 154 -15.09 -9.54 -17.96
CA ALA A 154 -15.65 -10.44 -16.96
C ALA A 154 -17.16 -10.23 -16.76
N PHE A 155 -17.62 -8.98 -16.73
CA PHE A 155 -19.04 -8.67 -16.66
C PHE A 155 -19.76 -8.98 -17.97
N GLY A 156 -19.17 -8.69 -19.13
CA GLY A 156 -19.78 -9.02 -20.41
C GLY A 156 -20.03 -10.51 -20.57
N ARG A 157 -19.09 -11.34 -20.13
CA ARG A 157 -19.29 -12.79 -20.09
C ARG A 157 -20.39 -13.23 -19.12
N LEU A 158 -20.51 -12.57 -17.97
CA LEU A 158 -21.55 -12.87 -16.99
C LEU A 158 -22.95 -12.49 -17.52
N PHE A 159 -23.09 -11.33 -18.16
CA PHE A 159 -24.36 -10.89 -18.75
C PHE A 159 -24.76 -11.69 -19.99
N ALA A 160 -23.81 -12.06 -20.84
CA ALA A 160 -24.08 -12.91 -22.01
C ALA A 160 -24.62 -14.29 -21.58
N GLN A 161 -24.02 -14.88 -20.53
CA GLN A 161 -24.48 -16.17 -20.02
C GLN A 161 -25.87 -16.08 -19.37
N ASP A 162 -26.17 -15.00 -18.66
CA ASP A 162 -27.51 -14.78 -18.10
C ASP A 162 -28.56 -14.63 -19.23
N GLN A 163 -28.22 -13.99 -20.37
CA GLN A 163 -29.12 -13.92 -21.54
C GLN A 163 -29.36 -15.29 -22.20
N GLU A 164 -28.31 -16.08 -22.45
CA GLU A 164 -28.44 -17.44 -23.02
C GLU A 164 -29.30 -18.38 -22.16
N THR A 165 -29.23 -18.25 -20.83
CA THR A 165 -30.09 -19.04 -19.93
C THR A 165 -31.56 -18.66 -20.00
N VAL A 166 -31.87 -17.39 -20.30
CA VAL A 166 -33.24 -16.91 -20.49
C VAL A 166 -33.79 -17.37 -21.84
N ASP A 167 -32.96 -17.35 -22.88
CA ASP A 167 -33.35 -17.74 -24.24
C ASP A 167 -33.39 -19.26 -24.46
N GLY A 168 -33.01 -20.07 -23.46
CA GLY A 168 -33.10 -21.53 -23.49
C GLY A 168 -32.08 -22.21 -24.41
N VAL A 169 -31.11 -21.48 -24.95
CA VAL A 169 -30.07 -21.97 -25.84
C VAL A 169 -28.79 -22.18 -25.01
N SER A 170 -28.54 -23.41 -24.55
CA SER A 170 -27.27 -23.77 -23.90
C SER A 170 -26.36 -24.47 -24.92
N GLU A 171 -25.79 -23.71 -25.85
CA GLU A 171 -24.79 -24.23 -26.79
C GLU A 171 -23.37 -24.14 -26.20
N GLY A 172 -22.84 -25.25 -25.67
CA GLY A 172 -21.40 -25.59 -25.65
C GLY A 172 -20.40 -24.68 -24.89
N GLY A 173 -20.82 -23.56 -24.30
CA GLY A 173 -19.93 -22.62 -23.62
C GLY A 173 -19.39 -23.10 -22.26
N ILE A 174 -18.22 -22.58 -21.85
CA ILE A 174 -17.66 -22.77 -20.50
C ILE A 174 -18.67 -22.24 -19.48
N GLY A 175 -19.18 -23.11 -18.60
CA GLY A 175 -20.15 -22.72 -17.58
C GLY A 175 -19.58 -21.75 -16.52
N ARG A 176 -20.47 -20.96 -15.90
CA ARG A 176 -20.15 -19.92 -14.89
C ARG A 176 -19.12 -20.33 -13.85
N ARG A 177 -19.25 -21.55 -13.29
CA ARG A 177 -18.34 -22.07 -12.26
C ARG A 177 -16.94 -22.27 -12.80
N GLN A 178 -16.81 -22.84 -14.01
CA GLN A 178 -15.53 -23.08 -14.65
C GLN A 178 -14.86 -21.77 -15.06
N PHE A 179 -15.64 -20.78 -15.53
CA PHE A 179 -15.13 -19.42 -15.77
C PHE A 179 -14.56 -18.79 -14.49
N LEU A 180 -15.30 -18.81 -13.38
CA LEU A 180 -14.83 -18.22 -12.12
C LEU A 180 -13.60 -18.93 -11.57
N LEU A 181 -13.51 -20.26 -11.71
CA LEU A 181 -12.32 -21.02 -11.33
C LEU A 181 -11.12 -20.65 -12.20
N GLN A 182 -11.30 -20.53 -13.52
CA GLN A 182 -10.22 -20.16 -14.44
C GLN A 182 -9.76 -18.71 -14.23
N PHE A 183 -10.71 -17.78 -14.03
CA PHE A 183 -10.44 -16.38 -13.74
C PHE A 183 -9.71 -16.22 -12.40
N GLY A 184 -10.16 -16.96 -11.36
CA GLY A 184 -9.52 -16.98 -10.05
C GLY A 184 -8.13 -17.59 -10.08
N ALA A 185 -7.93 -18.67 -10.82
CA ALA A 185 -6.61 -19.27 -11.00
C ALA A 185 -5.63 -18.31 -11.71
N GLY A 186 -6.10 -17.59 -12.74
CA GLY A 186 -5.30 -16.56 -13.42
C GLY A 186 -4.91 -15.42 -12.48
N ALA A 187 -5.88 -14.91 -11.70
CA ALA A 187 -5.63 -13.88 -10.71
C ALA A 187 -4.62 -14.33 -9.64
N ALA A 188 -4.78 -15.54 -9.11
CA ALA A 188 -3.87 -16.13 -8.14
C ALA A 188 -2.45 -16.31 -8.71
N ALA A 189 -2.33 -16.79 -9.95
CA ALA A 189 -1.04 -16.96 -10.60
C ALA A 189 -0.29 -15.63 -10.78
N ILE A 190 -0.97 -14.58 -11.27
CA ILE A 190 -0.37 -13.25 -11.44
C ILE A 190 0.07 -12.69 -10.09
N THR A 191 -0.76 -12.86 -9.05
CA THR A 191 -0.46 -12.38 -7.70
C THR A 191 0.74 -13.12 -7.11
N ALA A 192 0.80 -14.44 -7.25
CA ALA A 192 1.92 -15.26 -6.79
C ALA A 192 3.23 -14.88 -7.51
N MET A 193 3.18 -14.68 -8.84
CA MET A 193 4.32 -14.21 -9.61
C MET A 193 4.77 -12.82 -9.17
N SER A 194 3.83 -11.92 -8.89
CA SER A 194 4.15 -10.57 -8.42
C SER A 194 4.77 -10.58 -7.03
N ALA A 195 4.25 -11.39 -6.12
CA ALA A 195 4.80 -11.57 -4.78
C ALA A 195 6.20 -12.21 -4.83
N ALA A 196 6.40 -13.24 -5.64
CA ALA A 196 7.70 -13.87 -5.84
C ALA A 196 8.71 -12.89 -6.46
N GLY A 197 8.30 -12.13 -7.48
CA GLY A 197 9.15 -11.10 -8.09
C GLY A 197 9.54 -10.00 -7.11
N ALA A 198 8.62 -9.58 -6.25
CA ALA A 198 8.91 -8.59 -5.21
C ALA A 198 9.85 -9.14 -4.12
N ALA A 199 9.71 -10.41 -3.74
CA ALA A 199 10.60 -11.06 -2.76
C ALA A 199 12.05 -11.20 -3.24
N LEU A 200 12.27 -11.20 -4.55
CA LEU A 200 13.61 -11.29 -5.17
C LEU A 200 14.22 -9.92 -5.49
N ALA A 201 13.47 -8.84 -5.33
CA ALA A 201 13.92 -7.50 -5.67
C ALA A 201 14.70 -6.86 -4.49
N PRO A 202 15.77 -6.09 -4.75
CA PRO A 202 16.45 -5.31 -3.72
C PRO A 202 15.46 -4.41 -2.97
N GLY A 203 15.44 -4.49 -1.64
CA GLY A 203 14.40 -3.88 -0.81
C GLY A 203 14.46 -2.35 -0.79
N ASN A 204 13.41 -1.69 -1.28
CA ASN A 204 13.16 -0.25 -1.11
C ASN A 204 12.44 0.08 0.22
N ASP A 205 12.33 -0.87 1.15
CA ASP A 205 11.68 -0.68 2.46
C ASP A 205 12.36 0.43 3.28
N THR A 206 13.66 0.61 3.07
CA THR A 206 14.50 1.67 3.63
C THR A 206 14.12 3.06 3.11
N ALA A 207 13.79 3.17 1.81
CA ALA A 207 13.38 4.42 1.18
C ALA A 207 11.97 4.86 1.63
N GLN A 208 11.09 3.91 1.98
CA GLN A 208 9.75 4.21 2.51
C GLN A 208 9.80 4.69 3.97
N LEU A 209 10.67 4.06 4.78
CA LEU A 209 10.98 4.52 6.14
C LEU A 209 11.65 5.90 6.12
N GLN A 210 12.56 6.15 5.18
CA GLN A 210 13.18 7.47 4.99
C GLN A 210 12.18 8.54 4.52
N ARG A 211 11.26 8.24 3.58
CA ARG A 211 10.33 9.24 3.00
C ARG A 211 9.19 9.66 3.93
N THR A 212 8.81 8.82 4.88
CA THR A 212 7.74 9.13 5.83
C THR A 212 8.22 9.97 7.02
N LEU A 213 9.54 10.21 7.13
CA LEU A 213 10.17 10.97 8.21
C LEU A 213 10.18 12.49 7.95
N PRO A 214 9.55 13.33 8.79
CA PRO A 214 9.73 14.78 8.79
C PRO A 214 11.19 15.15 9.10
N MET A 215 11.93 14.25 9.76
CA MET A 215 13.34 14.40 10.15
C MET A 215 14.32 14.53 8.96
N ILE A 216 13.88 14.21 7.74
CA ILE A 216 14.70 14.33 6.54
C ILE A 216 14.50 15.67 5.82
N SER A 217 13.36 16.36 6.05
CA SER A 217 13.12 17.67 5.43
C SER A 217 14.15 18.71 5.91
N PRO A 218 14.75 19.51 5.01
CA PRO A 218 15.74 20.52 5.40
C PRO A 218 15.21 21.49 6.46
N ASP A 219 13.93 21.85 6.36
CA ASP A 219 13.28 22.80 7.26
C ASP A 219 13.10 22.26 8.68
N PHE A 220 12.80 20.96 8.81
CA PHE A 220 12.74 20.29 10.11
C PHE A 220 14.14 20.08 10.71
N LYS A 221 15.18 19.83 9.90
CA LYS A 221 16.57 19.75 10.39
C LYS A 221 17.05 21.05 11.02
N ILE A 222 16.63 22.19 10.46
CA ILE A 222 16.94 23.52 10.98
C ILE A 222 16.16 23.76 12.27
N ALA A 223 14.83 23.58 12.24
CA ALA A 223 13.98 23.76 13.42
C ALA A 223 14.36 22.81 14.59
N GLN A 224 14.75 21.58 14.29
CA GLN A 224 15.07 20.57 15.30
C GLN A 224 16.45 20.78 15.92
N ARG A 225 17.44 21.28 15.16
CA ARG A 225 18.76 21.62 15.69
C ARG A 225 18.71 22.84 16.60
N GLU A 226 17.83 23.80 16.32
CA GLU A 226 17.57 24.96 17.19
C GLU A 226 16.80 24.58 18.47
N LEU A 227 15.87 23.61 18.40
CA LEU A 227 15.00 23.23 19.53
C LEU A 227 15.54 22.09 20.41
N PHE A 228 16.29 21.12 19.87
CA PHE A 228 16.59 19.85 20.54
C PHE A 228 18.09 19.54 20.75
N GLY A 229 19.00 20.41 20.30
CA GLY A 229 20.45 20.26 20.55
C GLY A 229 21.17 19.27 19.62
N SER A 230 22.30 18.72 20.06
CA SER A 230 23.10 17.77 19.28
C SER A 230 22.48 16.37 19.32
N PHE A 231 22.40 15.69 18.18
CA PHE A 231 21.84 14.34 18.09
C PHE A 231 22.60 13.52 17.05
N ARG A 232 22.57 12.19 17.22
CA ARG A 232 23.12 11.21 16.28
C ARG A 232 21.98 10.33 15.76
N ARG A 233 21.98 10.08 14.46
CA ARG A 233 20.93 9.35 13.76
C ARG A 233 21.35 7.90 13.57
N PHE A 234 20.41 6.99 13.78
CA PHE A 234 20.64 5.58 13.54
C PHE A 234 19.40 4.88 12.98
N ALA A 235 19.64 3.74 12.35
CA ALA A 235 18.64 2.78 11.94
C ALA A 235 18.76 1.54 12.83
N ILE A 236 17.62 1.04 13.30
CA ILE A 236 17.53 -0.29 13.90
C ILE A 236 17.36 -1.28 12.76
N VAL A 237 18.21 -2.28 12.73
CA VAL A 237 18.33 -3.25 11.66
C VAL A 237 18.14 -4.65 12.20
N ARG A 238 17.38 -5.49 11.49
CA ARG A 238 17.24 -6.92 11.83
C ARG A 238 18.47 -7.70 11.34
N GLY A 239 19.15 -8.41 12.25
CA GLY A 239 20.23 -9.34 11.89
C GLY A 239 21.65 -8.76 11.89
N GLY A 240 21.86 -7.53 12.37
CA GLY A 240 23.20 -6.95 12.56
C GLY A 240 23.53 -5.75 11.68
N ALA A 241 24.63 -5.06 12.00
CA ALA A 241 24.91 -3.66 11.65
C ALA A 241 25.82 -3.43 10.43
N ASN A 242 25.84 -4.35 9.45
CA ASN A 242 26.86 -4.29 8.39
C ASN A 242 26.53 -3.26 7.30
N SER A 243 25.27 -3.05 6.96
CA SER A 243 24.82 -2.00 6.02
C SER A 243 23.31 -1.78 6.16
N ALA A 244 22.79 -0.55 6.03
CA ALA A 244 21.34 -0.28 6.13
C ALA A 244 20.57 -0.63 4.85
N ASP A 245 21.27 -0.73 3.73
CA ASP A 245 20.80 -0.97 2.38
C ASP A 245 20.65 -2.46 2.04
N GLU A 246 21.43 -3.34 2.70
CA GLU A 246 21.33 -4.81 2.50
C GLU A 246 20.55 -5.51 3.63
N SER A 247 19.97 -4.74 4.56
CA SER A 247 19.37 -5.27 5.77
C SER A 247 17.95 -4.74 6.02
N ASN A 248 17.15 -5.55 6.70
CA ASN A 248 15.77 -5.18 7.02
C ASN A 248 15.76 -4.11 8.12
N VAL A 249 15.56 -2.85 7.75
CA VAL A 249 15.41 -1.74 8.70
C VAL A 249 14.06 -1.87 9.42
N LEU A 250 14.12 -1.94 10.75
CA LEU A 250 12.99 -2.09 11.64
C LEU A 250 12.45 -0.76 12.17
N ALA A 251 13.33 0.20 12.41
CA ALA A 251 12.97 1.52 12.89
C ALA A 251 14.10 2.52 12.64
N LEU A 252 13.79 3.81 12.72
CA LEU A 252 14.77 4.89 12.62
C LEU A 252 14.71 5.71 13.91
N GLY A 253 15.88 6.06 14.45
CA GLY A 253 15.98 6.74 15.73
C GLY A 253 17.02 7.86 15.73
N ALA A 254 16.88 8.73 16.72
CA ALA A 254 17.87 9.73 17.07
C ALA A 254 18.26 9.53 18.54
N GLU A 255 19.55 9.42 18.79
CA GLU A 255 20.14 9.49 20.11
C GLU A 255 20.46 10.94 20.43
N TYR A 256 20.12 11.39 21.64
CA TYR A 256 20.50 12.70 22.17
C TYR A 256 21.56 12.49 23.25
N PRO A 257 22.86 12.54 22.91
CA PRO A 257 23.95 12.26 23.85
C PRO A 257 23.91 13.19 25.07
N ASP A 258 23.51 14.45 24.84
CA ASP A 258 23.44 15.49 25.87
C ASP A 258 22.30 15.27 26.88
N ARG A 259 21.31 14.44 26.54
CA ARG A 259 20.08 14.27 27.34
C ARG A 259 19.81 12.84 27.76
N ASN A 260 20.69 11.89 27.41
CA ASN A 260 20.60 10.48 27.82
C ASN A 260 19.21 9.86 27.53
N TYR A 261 18.67 10.11 26.34
CA TYR A 261 17.49 9.40 25.85
C TYR A 261 17.57 9.18 24.35
N VAL A 262 16.80 8.21 23.89
CA VAL A 262 16.70 7.81 22.49
C VAL A 262 15.27 8.00 22.02
N SER A 263 15.09 8.75 20.94
CA SER A 263 13.79 8.90 20.29
C SER A 263 13.72 7.98 19.08
N ILE A 264 12.70 7.13 19.01
CA ILE A 264 12.47 6.27 17.84
C ILE A 264 11.21 6.72 17.13
N TRP A 265 11.34 6.80 15.82
CA TRP A 265 10.34 7.30 14.92
C TRP A 265 9.82 6.17 14.05
N LEU A 266 8.50 5.97 14.08
CA LEU A 266 7.85 4.76 13.57
C LEU A 266 7.27 4.89 12.16
N GLY A 267 7.55 6.00 11.47
CA GLY A 267 6.99 6.29 10.15
C GLY A 267 5.65 7.04 10.25
N GLY A 268 5.45 8.07 9.41
CA GLY A 268 4.30 8.98 9.49
C GLY A 268 4.24 9.79 10.80
N ARG A 269 3.35 10.78 10.93
CA ARG A 269 3.20 11.65 12.12
C ARG A 269 2.92 10.91 13.46
N SER A 270 3.06 9.60 13.51
CA SER A 270 3.06 8.71 14.66
C SER A 270 4.00 9.15 15.78
N PRO A 271 3.69 8.78 17.03
CA PRO A 271 4.34 9.31 18.21
C PRO A 271 5.83 8.97 18.24
N ILE A 272 6.63 9.94 18.65
CA ILE A 272 8.01 9.73 19.06
C ILE A 272 7.99 8.84 20.29
N VAL A 273 8.50 7.62 20.19
CA VAL A 273 8.68 6.75 21.35
C VAL A 273 10.04 7.08 21.98
N ILE A 274 10.02 7.50 23.24
CA ILE A 274 11.22 7.88 23.97
C ILE A 274 11.64 6.68 24.83
N TYR A 275 12.87 6.22 24.64
CA TYR A 275 13.53 5.20 25.45
C TYR A 275 14.62 5.85 26.29
N GLU A 276 14.82 5.32 27.50
CA GLU A 276 15.86 5.79 28.41
C GLU A 276 17.27 5.58 27.85
N ASN A 277 17.49 4.55 27.03
CA ASN A 277 18.78 4.32 26.37
C ASN A 277 18.62 3.44 25.13
N LEU A 278 19.70 3.35 24.35
CA LEU A 278 19.78 2.56 23.11
C LEU A 278 19.62 1.05 23.35
N GLY A 279 20.02 0.55 24.51
CA GLY A 279 19.84 -0.85 24.88
C GLY A 279 18.38 -1.23 25.07
N THR A 280 17.61 -0.41 25.79
CA THR A 280 16.16 -0.58 25.98
C THR A 280 15.42 -0.44 24.65
N ALA A 281 15.86 0.49 23.81
CA ALA A 281 15.39 0.59 22.43
C ALA A 281 15.62 -0.73 21.70
N LEU A 282 16.85 -1.23 21.59
CA LEU A 282 17.16 -2.46 20.85
C LEU A 282 16.41 -3.69 21.38
N ALA A 283 16.30 -3.83 22.70
CA ALA A 283 15.54 -4.92 23.31
C ALA A 283 14.07 -4.93 22.88
N ALA A 284 13.47 -3.74 22.68
CA ALA A 284 12.08 -3.62 22.22
C ALA A 284 11.85 -4.02 20.75
N TYR A 285 12.92 -4.16 19.95
CA TYR A 285 12.87 -4.56 18.53
C TYR A 285 13.54 -5.91 18.25
N SER A 286 14.20 -6.50 19.24
CA SER A 286 14.73 -7.86 19.18
C SER A 286 13.61 -8.87 19.44
N THR A 287 13.67 -10.02 18.75
CA THR A 287 12.81 -11.18 19.01
C THR A 287 13.65 -12.35 19.52
N GLU A 288 13.05 -13.37 20.13
CA GLU A 288 13.77 -14.54 20.67
C GLU A 288 14.71 -15.20 19.65
N ASP A 289 14.31 -15.19 18.36
CA ASP A 289 15.10 -15.80 17.28
C ASP A 289 16.09 -14.85 16.58
N GLN A 290 15.95 -13.52 16.73
CA GLN A 290 16.76 -12.55 15.98
C GLN A 290 17.00 -11.24 16.75
N ASN A 291 18.27 -10.90 16.95
CA ASN A 291 18.69 -9.66 17.60
C ASN A 291 18.64 -8.47 16.62
N ALA A 292 18.11 -7.35 17.11
CA ALA A 292 18.19 -6.06 16.45
C ALA A 292 19.58 -5.42 16.67
N GLY A 293 20.14 -4.85 15.61
CA GLY A 293 21.39 -4.08 15.62
C GLY A 293 21.16 -2.60 15.29
N VAL A 294 22.20 -1.78 15.46
CA VAL A 294 22.16 -0.34 15.19
C VAL A 294 23.13 -0.01 14.06
N PHE A 295 22.64 0.67 13.04
CA PHE A 295 23.45 1.26 11.97
C PHE A 295 23.41 2.77 12.08
N TRP A 296 24.56 3.43 12.23
CA TRP A 296 24.63 4.88 12.34
C TRP A 296 24.54 5.51 10.95
N LEU A 297 23.64 6.48 10.79
CA LEU A 297 23.42 7.19 9.51
C LEU A 297 24.32 8.43 9.38
N ASP A 298 25.06 8.76 10.44
CA ASP A 298 25.94 9.94 10.55
C ASP A 298 27.44 9.59 10.47
N SER A 299 27.77 8.33 10.20
CA SER A 299 29.15 7.85 10.02
C SER A 299 29.66 8.05 8.59
#